data_AF-C8PNM5-F1
#
_entry.id   AF-C8PNM5-F1
#
_cell.length_a   1.000
_cell.length_b   1.000
_cell.length_c   1.000
_cell.angle_alpha   90.00
_cell.angle_beta   90.00
_cell.angle_gamma   90.00
#
_symmetry.space_group_name_H-M   'P 1'
#
loop_
_entity.id
_entity.type
_entity.pdbx_description
1 polymer ?
#
loop_
_entity_poly.entity_id
_entity_poly.type
_entity_poly.pdbx_seq_one_letter_code
_entity_poly.pdbx_strand_id
1 'polypeptide(L)'
;MFYKIPMRKNVKRLVFLFAYFSSLLSLFAESGLVLYVDAAAERTGREGTSDSPFDSLEQAIAAAHAYINRQGTPAKNAKQEPVSIFLHSDVYVEDALFLTVPIRLSGVNRPAITFGENAGFVVGETSLEIRNCLIKRSERLTEPRTVPVLYGSHASIILNKVSITLNEGGDAVILRDSRLACTDASLTSGQSAQAVLIRARKSSVSAVRSTFTATGLMALCFDFVKTQCTLTDTVCNLMPQYTGRVAELTDSTLKTRKLRCSYISPLFEMMDAAIIADNASKVESSASFELIGFTESLVRR
;
A
#
# COMPACT_ATOMS: atom_id res chain seq x y z
N MET A 1 56.88 -30.61 -29.98
CA MET A 1 55.42 -30.82 -29.92
C MET A 1 54.95 -30.55 -28.49
N PHE A 2 53.88 -29.77 -28.36
CA PHE A 2 53.20 -29.28 -27.15
C PHE A 2 52.82 -30.41 -26.16
N TYR A 3 52.62 -30.23 -24.85
CA TYR A 3 51.74 -29.23 -24.22
C TYR A 3 52.14 -28.79 -22.80
N LYS A 4 51.84 -27.51 -22.53
CA LYS A 4 51.99 -26.75 -21.29
C LYS A 4 51.01 -27.20 -20.20
N ILE A 5 51.50 -27.21 -18.95
CA ILE A 5 50.74 -27.38 -17.71
C ILE A 5 49.96 -26.07 -17.40
N PRO A 6 48.66 -26.10 -17.06
CA PRO A 6 47.92 -24.89 -16.72
C PRO A 6 48.10 -24.50 -15.24
N MET A 7 48.54 -23.25 -15.10
CA MET A 7 48.49 -22.31 -13.96
C MET A 7 47.62 -22.67 -12.74
N ARG A 8 48.30 -23.00 -11.64
CA ARG A 8 47.78 -23.03 -10.26
C ARG A 8 47.88 -21.65 -9.58
N LYS A 9 47.36 -20.58 -10.19
CA LYS A 9 47.51 -19.20 -9.66
C LYS A 9 46.21 -18.39 -9.45
N ASN A 10 45.03 -18.90 -9.79
CA ASN A 10 43.78 -18.10 -9.76
C ASN A 10 42.75 -18.48 -8.68
N VAL A 11 43.00 -19.49 -7.84
CA VAL A 11 42.02 -19.90 -6.81
C VAL A 11 41.91 -18.87 -5.68
N LYS A 12 43.03 -18.24 -5.27
CA LYS A 12 43.00 -17.26 -4.16
C LYS A 12 42.26 -15.97 -4.54
N ARG A 13 42.41 -15.46 -5.77
CA ARG A 13 41.68 -14.24 -6.23
C ARG A 13 40.17 -14.47 -6.37
N LEU A 14 39.75 -15.67 -6.76
CA LEU A 14 38.32 -15.99 -6.88
C LEU A 14 37.62 -16.07 -5.51
N VAL A 15 38.30 -16.63 -4.49
CA VAL A 15 37.78 -16.71 -3.12
C VAL A 15 37.69 -15.32 -2.47
N PHE A 16 38.65 -14.43 -2.70
CA PHE A 16 38.56 -13.05 -2.21
C PHE A 16 37.46 -12.24 -2.91
N LEU A 17 37.21 -12.45 -4.21
CA LEU A 17 36.08 -11.84 -4.92
C LEU A 17 34.73 -12.34 -4.39
N PHE A 18 34.61 -13.63 -4.05
CA PHE A 18 33.40 -14.19 -3.46
C PHE A 18 33.16 -13.66 -2.05
N ALA A 19 34.19 -13.59 -1.19
CA ALA A 19 34.08 -13.02 0.15
C ALA A 19 33.72 -11.51 0.11
N TYR A 20 34.23 -10.77 -0.88
CA TYR A 20 33.88 -9.36 -1.07
C TYR A 20 32.42 -9.20 -1.56
N PHE A 21 31.96 -10.09 -2.44
CA PHE A 21 30.57 -10.10 -2.92
C PHE A 21 29.57 -10.50 -1.81
N SER A 22 29.95 -11.42 -0.92
CA SER A 22 29.18 -11.76 0.29
C SER A 22 29.11 -10.61 1.31
N SER A 23 30.17 -9.78 1.38
CA SER A 23 30.20 -8.60 2.26
C SER A 23 29.45 -7.38 1.69
N LEU A 24 29.21 -7.33 0.37
CA LEU A 24 28.38 -6.29 -0.26
C LEU A 24 26.87 -6.56 -0.12
N LEU A 25 26.48 -7.82 0.10
CA LEU A 25 25.10 -8.22 0.40
C LEU A 25 24.69 -7.97 1.86
N SER A 26 25.63 -7.62 2.75
CA SER A 26 25.38 -7.41 4.19
C SER A 26 25.30 -5.92 4.60
N LEU A 27 25.28 -4.98 3.64
CA LEU A 27 25.30 -3.54 3.92
C LEU A 27 23.92 -2.89 4.16
N PHE A 28 22.87 -3.69 4.32
CA PHE A 28 21.64 -3.25 4.98
C PHE A 28 21.37 -4.18 6.15
N ALA A 29 22.04 -3.95 7.27
CA ALA A 29 21.58 -4.49 8.54
C ALA A 29 20.21 -3.88 8.80
N GLU A 30 19.15 -4.68 8.71
CA GLU A 30 17.87 -4.29 9.28
C GLU A 30 18.06 -4.19 10.80
N SER A 31 17.85 -3.00 11.35
CA SER A 31 17.80 -2.82 12.80
C SER A 31 16.41 -3.22 13.30
N GLY A 32 16.37 -3.97 14.41
CA GLY A 32 15.13 -4.50 14.99
C GLY A 32 14.97 -6.02 14.84
N LEU A 33 13.81 -6.53 15.28
CA LEU A 33 13.45 -7.94 15.11
C LEU A 33 13.10 -8.21 13.65
N VAL A 34 13.60 -9.33 13.12
CA VAL A 34 13.29 -9.82 11.77
C VAL A 34 12.54 -11.13 11.89
N LEU A 35 11.38 -11.22 11.25
CA LEU A 35 10.52 -12.40 11.21
C LEU A 35 10.30 -12.85 9.76
N TYR A 36 10.09 -14.15 9.58
CA TYR A 36 9.87 -14.79 8.28
C TYR A 36 8.52 -15.50 8.28
N VAL A 37 7.78 -15.38 7.19
CA VAL A 37 6.51 -16.06 6.95
C VAL A 37 6.58 -16.84 5.65
N ASP A 38 6.25 -18.12 5.70
CA ASP A 38 6.14 -19.01 4.56
C ASP A 38 5.04 -20.04 4.83
N ALA A 39 3.83 -19.75 4.35
CA ALA A 39 2.66 -20.61 4.47
C ALA A 39 2.77 -21.89 3.63
N ALA A 40 3.71 -21.94 2.67
CA ALA A 40 3.94 -23.11 1.83
C ALA A 40 5.02 -24.04 2.41
N ALA A 41 5.73 -23.64 3.47
CA ALA A 41 6.78 -24.44 4.07
C ALA A 41 6.22 -25.63 4.86
N GLU A 42 6.55 -26.85 4.44
CA GLU A 42 6.29 -28.08 5.19
C GLU A 42 7.33 -28.27 6.33
N ARG A 43 7.45 -27.30 7.24
CA ARG A 43 8.42 -27.34 8.34
C ARG A 43 7.75 -27.39 9.70
N THR A 44 8.39 -28.10 10.63
CA THR A 44 7.82 -28.43 11.96
C THR A 44 8.23 -27.49 13.09
N GLY A 45 8.96 -26.41 12.81
CA GLY A 45 9.21 -25.32 13.74
C GLY A 45 8.54 -24.04 13.24
N ARG A 46 7.88 -23.30 14.12
CA ARG A 46 7.23 -22.01 13.81
C ARG A 46 7.80 -20.92 14.72
N GLU A 47 9.09 -20.67 14.60
CA GLU A 47 9.81 -19.70 15.45
C GLU A 47 9.92 -18.31 14.80
N GLY A 48 9.51 -18.19 13.53
CA GLY A 48 9.59 -16.95 12.76
C GLY A 48 11.00 -16.66 12.24
N THR A 49 11.90 -17.63 12.21
CA THR A 49 13.27 -17.48 11.68
C THR A 49 13.34 -17.90 10.21
N SER A 50 14.44 -17.60 9.52
CA SER A 50 14.61 -18.02 8.12
C SER A 50 14.59 -19.53 7.93
N ASP A 51 15.03 -20.31 8.93
CA ASP A 51 15.03 -21.77 8.89
C ASP A 51 13.70 -22.36 9.37
N SER A 52 12.95 -21.59 10.16
CA SER A 52 11.72 -21.99 10.82
C SER A 52 10.69 -20.84 10.75
N PRO A 53 10.17 -20.52 9.55
CA PRO A 53 9.26 -19.41 9.35
C PRO A 53 7.90 -19.66 10.02
N PHE A 54 7.16 -18.59 10.28
CA PHE A 54 5.73 -18.71 10.62
C PHE A 54 4.93 -19.16 9.40
N ASP A 55 3.84 -19.90 9.63
CA ASP A 55 2.94 -20.36 8.56
C ASP A 55 1.87 -19.33 8.19
N SER A 56 1.78 -18.24 8.95
CA SER A 56 0.72 -17.23 8.85
C SER A 56 1.24 -15.85 9.22
N LEU A 57 0.62 -14.83 8.63
CA LEU A 57 0.98 -13.43 8.91
C LEU A 57 0.52 -13.02 10.32
N GLU A 58 -0.58 -13.60 10.78
CA GLU A 58 -1.17 -13.45 12.10
C GLU A 58 -0.16 -13.83 13.20
N GLN A 59 0.53 -14.97 13.06
CA GLN A 59 1.56 -15.38 14.00
C GLN A 59 2.73 -14.40 14.03
N ALA A 60 3.18 -13.92 12.87
CA ALA A 60 4.26 -12.94 12.80
C ALA A 60 3.88 -11.61 13.45
N ILE A 61 2.65 -11.15 13.25
CA ILE A 61 2.14 -9.93 13.88
C ILE A 61 2.00 -10.11 15.39
N ALA A 62 1.47 -11.24 15.85
CA ALA A 62 1.37 -11.55 17.28
C ALA A 62 2.76 -11.59 17.95
N ALA A 63 3.75 -12.20 17.28
CA ALA A 63 5.14 -12.23 17.74
C ALA A 63 5.76 -10.82 17.78
N ALA A 64 5.49 -9.98 16.79
CA ALA A 64 5.95 -8.59 16.75
C ALA A 64 5.38 -7.77 17.93
N HIS A 65 4.07 -7.89 18.19
CA HIS A 65 3.44 -7.29 19.36
C HIS A 65 4.07 -7.76 20.67
N ALA A 66 4.25 -9.08 20.82
CA ALA A 66 4.84 -9.65 22.02
C ALA A 66 6.29 -9.16 22.25
N TYR A 67 7.09 -9.06 21.19
CA TYR A 67 8.45 -8.55 21.25
C TYR A 67 8.49 -7.09 21.72
N ILE A 68 7.71 -6.23 21.07
CA ILE A 68 7.67 -4.80 21.36
C ILE A 68 7.14 -4.54 22.77
N ASN A 69 6.04 -5.21 23.17
CA ASN A 69 5.46 -5.03 24.49
C ASN A 69 6.40 -5.47 25.63
N ARG A 70 7.32 -6.42 25.37
CA ARG A 70 8.36 -6.82 26.33
C ARG A 70 9.47 -5.79 26.52
N GLN A 71 9.71 -4.92 25.53
CA GLN A 71 10.71 -3.86 25.64
C GLN A 71 10.28 -2.72 26.59
N GLY A 72 9.01 -2.73 27.03
CA GLY A 72 8.43 -1.67 27.85
C GLY A 72 8.10 -0.42 27.03
N THR A 73 7.54 0.60 27.70
CA THR A 73 7.22 1.86 27.03
C THR A 73 8.50 2.56 26.62
N PRO A 74 8.71 2.88 25.33
CA PRO A 74 9.87 3.66 24.92
C PRO A 74 9.91 4.98 25.71
N ALA A 75 11.13 5.42 26.08
CA ALA A 75 11.32 6.72 26.70
C ALA A 75 10.61 7.81 25.87
N LYS A 76 10.02 8.83 26.52
CA LYS A 76 9.32 9.93 25.82
C LYS A 76 10.20 10.42 24.66
N ASN A 77 9.67 10.32 23.43
CA ASN A 77 10.29 10.71 22.15
C ASN A 77 11.30 9.72 21.52
N ALA A 78 11.52 8.53 22.08
CA ALA A 78 12.30 7.49 21.40
C ALA A 78 11.47 6.89 20.26
N LYS A 79 11.96 7.02 19.02
CA LYS A 79 11.33 6.40 17.85
C LYS A 79 11.52 4.89 17.94
N GLN A 80 10.42 4.16 18.07
CA GLN A 80 10.45 2.71 18.09
C GLN A 80 10.81 2.17 16.71
N GLU A 81 11.80 1.28 16.65
CA GLU A 81 12.18 0.63 15.39
C GLU A 81 11.09 -0.35 14.95
N PRO A 82 10.76 -0.39 13.66
CA PRO A 82 9.77 -1.33 13.14
C PRO A 82 10.28 -2.76 13.22
N VAL A 83 9.37 -3.70 13.52
CA VAL A 83 9.64 -5.13 13.30
C VAL A 83 9.53 -5.42 11.81
N SER A 84 10.56 -6.02 11.24
CA SER A 84 10.59 -6.46 9.84
C SER A 84 9.97 -7.84 9.70
N ILE A 85 9.05 -8.00 8.74
CA ILE A 85 8.42 -9.28 8.40
C ILE A 85 8.65 -9.54 6.90
N PHE A 86 9.32 -10.65 6.57
CA PHE A 86 9.54 -11.10 5.20
C PHE A 86 8.52 -12.18 4.81
N LEU A 87 7.66 -11.87 3.85
CA LEU A 87 6.73 -12.84 3.27
C LEU A 87 7.41 -13.60 2.12
N HIS A 88 7.55 -14.92 2.23
CA HIS A 88 8.17 -15.78 1.22
C HIS A 88 7.14 -16.49 0.32
N SER A 89 5.91 -16.60 0.78
CA SER A 89 4.81 -17.20 0.04
C SER A 89 3.57 -16.31 0.09
N ASP A 90 2.59 -16.65 -0.74
CA ASP A 90 1.24 -16.14 -0.59
C ASP A 90 0.69 -16.54 0.79
N VAL A 91 -0.13 -15.66 1.36
CA VAL A 91 -0.80 -15.85 2.65
C VAL A 91 -2.27 -15.51 2.52
N TYR A 92 -3.09 -16.20 3.29
CA TYR A 92 -4.51 -15.90 3.45
C TYR A 92 -4.74 -15.46 4.89
N VAL A 93 -5.47 -14.36 5.06
CA VAL A 93 -5.75 -13.73 6.35
C VAL A 93 -7.25 -13.63 6.53
N GLU A 94 -7.77 -14.38 7.50
CA GLU A 94 -9.22 -14.47 7.70
C GLU A 94 -9.79 -13.22 8.37
N ASP A 95 -9.08 -12.67 9.36
CA ASP A 95 -9.55 -11.58 10.22
C ASP A 95 -8.76 -10.27 10.05
N ALA A 96 -9.34 -9.17 10.52
CA ALA A 96 -8.65 -7.88 10.54
C ALA A 96 -7.36 -7.91 11.39
N LEU A 97 -6.27 -7.39 10.83
CA LEU A 97 -4.96 -7.30 11.46
C LEU A 97 -4.81 -5.95 12.17
N PHE A 98 -4.96 -5.96 13.49
CA PHE A 98 -4.78 -4.78 14.32
C PHE A 98 -3.31 -4.53 14.63
N LEU A 99 -2.81 -3.39 14.16
CA LEU A 99 -1.42 -2.95 14.33
C LEU A 99 -1.37 -1.74 15.25
N THR A 100 -0.73 -1.93 16.40
CA THR A 100 -0.41 -0.86 17.38
C THR A 100 1.10 -0.76 17.64
N VAL A 101 1.89 -1.53 16.90
CA VAL A 101 3.37 -1.50 16.91
C VAL A 101 3.87 -1.29 15.49
N PRO A 102 5.05 -0.67 15.29
CA PRO A 102 5.52 -0.34 13.96
C PRO A 102 5.94 -1.61 13.21
N ILE A 103 5.40 -1.82 12.01
CA ILE A 103 5.68 -3.01 11.18
C ILE A 103 6.20 -2.58 9.80
N ARG A 104 7.25 -3.26 9.34
CA ARG A 104 7.68 -3.26 7.94
C ARG A 104 7.45 -4.65 7.35
N LEU A 105 6.58 -4.75 6.37
CA LEU A 105 6.29 -5.98 5.65
C LEU A 105 6.92 -5.93 4.25
N SER A 106 7.77 -6.91 3.94
CA SER A 106 8.49 -6.99 2.66
C SER A 106 8.22 -8.33 1.98
N GLY A 107 7.66 -8.28 0.78
CA GLY A 107 7.41 -9.46 -0.02
C GLY A 107 8.64 -9.93 -0.81
N VAL A 108 8.98 -11.21 -0.68
CA VAL A 108 10.00 -11.90 -1.48
C VAL A 108 9.32 -12.47 -2.71
N ASN A 109 9.76 -12.04 -3.91
CA ASN A 109 9.15 -12.42 -5.19
C ASN A 109 7.66 -12.02 -5.36
N ARG A 110 7.23 -10.97 -4.65
CA ARG A 110 5.91 -10.34 -4.81
C ARG A 110 4.71 -11.24 -4.44
N PRO A 111 4.67 -11.78 -3.21
CA PRO A 111 3.59 -12.64 -2.75
C PRO A 111 2.28 -11.86 -2.58
N ALA A 112 1.17 -12.60 -2.57
CA ALA A 112 -0.16 -12.10 -2.31
C ALA A 112 -0.57 -12.26 -0.85
N ILE A 113 -1.12 -11.20 -0.28
CA ILE A 113 -1.89 -11.20 0.96
C ILE A 113 -3.36 -11.18 0.54
N THR A 114 -4.06 -12.29 0.72
CA THR A 114 -5.48 -12.40 0.41
C THR A 114 -6.26 -12.28 1.71
N PHE A 115 -7.09 -11.25 1.81
CA PHE A 115 -7.98 -11.04 2.95
C PHE A 115 -9.33 -11.73 2.72
N GLY A 116 -9.85 -12.31 3.80
CA GLY A 116 -11.26 -12.68 3.92
C GLY A 116 -12.19 -11.47 3.91
N GLU A 117 -13.49 -11.74 4.06
CA GLU A 117 -14.51 -10.70 4.12
C GLU A 117 -14.32 -9.82 5.37
N ASN A 118 -14.53 -8.49 5.24
CA ASN A 118 -14.32 -7.55 6.34
C ASN A 118 -12.91 -7.58 7.00
N ALA A 119 -11.92 -8.21 6.37
CA ALA A 119 -10.55 -8.24 6.84
C ALA A 119 -9.66 -7.22 6.10
N GLY A 120 -8.58 -6.80 6.76
CA GLY A 120 -7.69 -5.75 6.30
C GLY A 120 -6.71 -5.35 7.39
N PHE A 121 -5.86 -4.35 7.12
CA PHE A 121 -5.00 -3.77 8.16
C PHE A 121 -5.71 -2.62 8.87
N VAL A 122 -5.72 -2.68 10.21
CA VAL A 122 -6.21 -1.61 11.08
C VAL A 122 -5.02 -1.04 11.84
N VAL A 123 -4.52 0.12 11.40
CA VAL A 123 -3.31 0.75 11.92
C VAL A 123 -3.69 1.90 12.85
N GLY A 124 -3.38 1.75 14.14
CA GLY A 124 -3.69 2.73 15.18
C GLY A 124 -2.43 3.26 15.87
N GLU A 125 -2.24 4.58 15.87
CA GLU A 125 -1.15 5.27 16.58
C GLU A 125 0.26 4.73 16.27
N THR A 126 0.47 4.17 15.08
CA THR A 126 1.71 3.51 14.69
C THR A 126 1.99 3.64 13.18
N SER A 127 3.03 2.96 12.69
CA SER A 127 3.37 2.92 11.27
C SER A 127 3.30 1.53 10.67
N LEU A 128 2.81 1.46 9.43
CA LEU A 128 2.84 0.28 8.58
C LEU A 128 3.56 0.62 7.28
N GLU A 129 4.63 -0.11 6.98
CA GLU A 129 5.29 -0.05 5.67
C GLU A 129 5.10 -1.37 4.96
N ILE A 130 4.56 -1.35 3.72
CA ILE A 130 4.41 -2.55 2.87
C ILE A 130 5.23 -2.34 1.60
N ARG A 131 6.06 -3.33 1.28
CA ARG A 131 6.93 -3.33 0.09
C ARG A 131 6.72 -4.58 -0.74
N ASN A 132 6.59 -4.40 -2.05
CA ASN A 132 6.65 -5.49 -3.03
C ASN A 132 5.65 -6.62 -2.73
N CYS A 133 4.38 -6.30 -2.51
CA CYS A 133 3.31 -7.27 -2.26
C CYS A 133 2.11 -7.04 -3.18
N LEU A 134 1.29 -8.07 -3.34
CA LEU A 134 -0.08 -7.96 -3.83
C LEU A 134 -1.02 -8.03 -2.62
N ILE A 135 -2.06 -7.22 -2.59
CA ILE A 135 -3.14 -7.27 -1.60
C ILE A 135 -4.44 -7.49 -2.36
N LYS A 136 -5.20 -8.50 -1.97
CA LYS A 136 -6.47 -8.85 -2.62
C LYS A 136 -7.55 -9.05 -1.59
N ARG A 137 -8.77 -8.62 -1.91
CA ARG A 137 -9.97 -8.95 -1.14
C ARG A 137 -11.16 -8.99 -2.08
N SER A 138 -12.01 -9.99 -1.91
CA SER A 138 -13.26 -10.13 -2.63
C SER A 138 -14.36 -10.47 -1.64
N GLU A 139 -15.41 -9.67 -1.62
CA GLU A 139 -16.55 -9.86 -0.72
C GLU A 139 -17.82 -10.15 -1.50
N ARG A 140 -18.79 -10.77 -0.83
CA ARG A 140 -20.16 -10.88 -1.34
C ARG A 140 -20.82 -9.51 -1.37
N LEU A 141 -21.72 -9.31 -2.33
CA LEU A 141 -22.53 -8.09 -2.43
C LEU A 141 -23.35 -7.79 -1.17
N THR A 142 -23.75 -8.84 -0.44
CA THR A 142 -24.56 -8.75 0.77
C THR A 142 -23.75 -8.39 2.01
N GLU A 143 -22.42 -8.40 1.92
CA GLU A 143 -21.56 -8.18 3.09
C GLU A 143 -21.59 -6.70 3.53
N PRO A 144 -21.64 -6.41 4.85
CA PRO A 144 -21.60 -5.04 5.33
C PRO A 144 -20.29 -4.36 4.95
N ARG A 145 -20.38 -3.25 4.21
CA ARG A 145 -19.25 -2.44 3.73
C ARG A 145 -18.61 -1.59 4.83
N THR A 146 -18.11 -2.24 5.89
CA THR A 146 -17.75 -1.56 7.14
C THR A 146 -16.26 -1.44 7.37
N VAL A 147 -15.47 -2.41 6.90
CA VAL A 147 -14.01 -2.44 7.13
C VAL A 147 -13.26 -2.23 5.80
N PRO A 148 -12.47 -1.16 5.65
CA PRO A 148 -11.61 -1.00 4.47
C PRO A 148 -10.42 -1.96 4.55
N VAL A 149 -9.81 -2.28 3.41
CA VAL A 149 -8.59 -3.14 3.42
C VAL A 149 -7.40 -2.44 4.10
N LEU A 150 -7.40 -1.10 4.13
CA LEU A 150 -6.46 -0.29 4.90
C LEU A 150 -7.21 0.79 5.70
N TYR A 151 -7.15 0.68 7.03
CA TYR A 151 -7.63 1.71 7.95
C TYR A 151 -6.46 2.33 8.71
N GLY A 152 -6.40 3.65 8.75
CA GLY A 152 -5.42 4.41 9.55
C GLY A 152 -6.10 5.39 10.52
N SER A 153 -5.75 5.32 11.80
CA SER A 153 -6.10 6.31 12.83
C SER A 153 -4.83 6.78 13.53
N HIS A 154 -4.48 8.06 13.39
CA HIS A 154 -3.20 8.61 13.87
C HIS A 154 -1.98 7.80 13.40
N ALA A 155 -2.05 7.28 12.17
CA ALA A 155 -1.12 6.32 11.63
C ALA A 155 -0.25 6.88 10.49
N SER A 156 0.89 6.24 10.24
CA SER A 156 1.73 6.47 9.05
C SER A 156 1.83 5.21 8.20
N ILE A 157 1.17 5.21 7.03
CA ILE A 157 1.14 4.08 6.11
C ILE A 157 1.99 4.38 4.87
N ILE A 158 2.89 3.47 4.52
CA ILE A 158 3.74 3.58 3.32
C ILE A 158 3.55 2.34 2.45
N LEU A 159 3.23 2.56 1.18
CA LEU A 159 3.07 1.52 0.16
C LEU A 159 4.11 1.74 -0.94
N ASN A 160 5.00 0.76 -1.14
CA ASN A 160 6.02 0.80 -2.19
C ASN A 160 5.94 -0.44 -3.07
N LYS A 161 5.69 -0.27 -4.38
CA LYS A 161 5.49 -1.40 -5.32
C LYS A 161 4.39 -2.37 -4.86
N VAL A 162 3.32 -1.81 -4.29
CA VAL A 162 2.16 -2.58 -3.80
C VAL A 162 1.02 -2.47 -4.80
N SER A 163 0.38 -3.59 -5.11
CA SER A 163 -0.89 -3.59 -5.85
C SER A 163 -2.02 -4.06 -4.95
N ILE A 164 -3.06 -3.25 -4.81
CA ILE A 164 -4.29 -3.58 -4.09
C ILE A 164 -5.41 -3.78 -5.11
N THR A 165 -6.06 -4.95 -5.07
CA THR A 165 -7.20 -5.28 -5.95
C THR A 165 -8.39 -5.70 -5.10
N LEU A 166 -9.50 -4.97 -5.20
CA LEU A 166 -10.69 -5.19 -4.40
C LEU A 166 -11.92 -5.42 -5.28
N ASN A 167 -12.78 -6.33 -4.85
CA ASN A 167 -14.11 -6.55 -5.39
C ASN A 167 -15.13 -6.57 -4.25
N GLU A 168 -16.10 -5.65 -4.27
CA GLU A 168 -16.98 -5.35 -3.13
C GLU A 168 -16.20 -4.92 -1.85
N GLY A 169 -16.90 -4.76 -0.72
CA GLY A 169 -16.32 -4.38 0.57
C GLY A 169 -16.22 -2.88 0.86
N GLY A 170 -16.67 -2.01 -0.06
CA GLY A 170 -16.73 -0.56 0.15
C GLY A 170 -15.41 0.17 -0.11
N ASP A 171 -15.08 1.10 0.78
CA ASP A 171 -13.91 1.98 0.62
C ASP A 171 -12.60 1.17 0.69
N ALA A 172 -11.64 1.42 -0.21
CA ALA A 172 -10.36 0.71 -0.17
C ALA A 172 -9.49 1.16 1.02
N VAL A 173 -9.44 2.48 1.25
CA VAL A 173 -8.61 3.09 2.29
C VAL A 173 -9.40 4.15 3.05
N ILE A 174 -9.39 4.08 4.38
CA ILE A 174 -9.92 5.13 5.26
C ILE A 174 -8.81 5.67 6.16
N LEU A 175 -8.64 7.00 6.16
CA LEU A 175 -7.65 7.70 6.98
C LEU A 175 -8.31 8.73 7.88
N ARG A 176 -7.93 8.71 9.16
CA ARG A 176 -8.31 9.68 10.20
C ARG A 176 -7.04 10.19 10.86
N ASP A 177 -6.77 11.48 10.72
CA ASP A 177 -5.60 12.14 11.32
C ASP A 177 -4.28 11.41 10.99
N SER A 178 -4.16 10.90 9.75
CA SER A 178 -3.13 9.93 9.34
C SER A 178 -2.35 10.39 8.11
N ARG A 179 -1.29 9.65 7.77
CA ARG A 179 -0.49 9.82 6.56
C ARG A 179 -0.50 8.56 5.71
N LEU A 180 -0.67 8.73 4.39
CA LEU A 180 -0.47 7.68 3.40
C LEU A 180 0.53 8.15 2.33
N ALA A 181 1.57 7.34 2.09
CA ALA A 181 2.52 7.56 1.01
C ALA A 181 2.57 6.34 0.07
N CYS A 182 2.29 6.57 -1.21
CA CYS A 182 2.30 5.57 -2.27
C CYS A 182 3.43 5.87 -3.26
N THR A 183 4.24 4.85 -3.59
CA THR A 183 5.27 4.93 -4.63
C THR A 183 5.21 3.67 -5.47
N ASP A 184 5.08 3.84 -6.79
CA ASP A 184 4.94 2.72 -7.73
C ASP A 184 3.78 1.77 -7.33
N ALA A 185 2.69 2.33 -6.78
CA ALA A 185 1.57 1.57 -6.25
C ALA A 185 0.36 1.60 -7.19
N SER A 186 -0.47 0.55 -7.14
CA SER A 186 -1.75 0.49 -7.86
C SER A 186 -2.88 0.11 -6.93
N LEU A 187 -3.98 0.86 -6.95
CA LEU A 187 -5.21 0.55 -6.23
C LEU A 187 -6.34 0.41 -7.24
N THR A 188 -6.96 -0.76 -7.29
CA THR A 188 -8.09 -1.06 -8.15
C THR A 188 -9.25 -1.57 -7.30
N SER A 189 -10.43 -0.96 -7.42
CA SER A 189 -11.64 -1.40 -6.73
C SER A 189 -12.84 -1.43 -7.67
N GLY A 190 -13.52 -2.57 -7.72
CA GLY A 190 -14.82 -2.74 -8.36
C GLY A 190 -15.91 -2.93 -7.30
N GLN A 191 -16.97 -2.12 -7.36
CA GLN A 191 -18.11 -2.18 -6.44
C GLN A 191 -19.41 -2.16 -7.25
N SER A 192 -20.39 -2.97 -6.87
CA SER A 192 -21.74 -2.93 -7.47
C SER A 192 -22.54 -1.69 -7.05
N ALA A 193 -21.99 -0.83 -6.19
CA ALA A 193 -22.60 0.43 -5.77
C ALA A 193 -21.58 1.58 -5.90
N GLN A 194 -21.37 2.36 -4.83
CA GLN A 194 -20.34 3.39 -4.81
C GLN A 194 -18.96 2.76 -4.59
N ALA A 195 -18.01 3.07 -5.47
CA ALA A 195 -16.61 2.75 -5.34
C ALA A 195 -15.81 3.99 -4.95
N VAL A 196 -15.38 4.06 -3.69
CA VAL A 196 -14.44 5.08 -3.20
C VAL A 196 -13.09 4.42 -2.93
N LEU A 197 -12.00 4.92 -3.50
CA LEU A 197 -10.68 4.36 -3.22
C LEU A 197 -10.13 4.88 -1.90
N ILE A 198 -10.00 6.20 -1.73
CA ILE A 198 -9.39 6.77 -0.54
C ILE A 198 -10.29 7.83 0.05
N ARG A 199 -10.76 7.56 1.27
CA ARG A 199 -11.47 8.53 2.11
C ARG A 199 -10.54 9.02 3.21
N ALA A 200 -10.24 10.31 3.27
CA ALA A 200 -9.28 10.84 4.23
C ALA A 200 -9.75 12.12 4.92
N ARG A 201 -9.67 12.14 6.25
CA ARG A 201 -10.02 13.30 7.08
C ARG A 201 -8.82 13.76 7.91
N LYS A 202 -8.53 15.06 7.90
CA LYS A 202 -7.42 15.68 8.66
C LYS A 202 -6.07 14.98 8.38
N SER A 203 -5.88 14.52 7.15
CA SER A 203 -4.82 13.59 6.81
C SER A 203 -3.87 14.16 5.76
N SER A 204 -2.82 13.41 5.45
CA SER A 204 -1.94 13.69 4.32
C SER A 204 -1.83 12.48 3.40
N VAL A 205 -1.95 12.68 2.09
CA VAL A 205 -1.85 11.64 1.07
C VAL A 205 -0.81 12.08 0.04
N SER A 206 0.13 11.21 -0.31
CA SER A 206 1.07 11.47 -1.40
C SER A 206 1.21 10.25 -2.29
N ALA A 207 1.14 10.43 -3.60
CA ALA A 207 1.32 9.36 -4.58
C ALA A 207 2.32 9.76 -5.66
N VAL A 208 3.26 8.86 -5.95
CA VAL A 208 4.28 9.03 -7.00
C VAL A 208 4.25 7.82 -7.92
N ARG A 209 4.15 8.04 -9.24
CA ARG A 209 4.11 6.96 -10.26
C ARG A 209 3.09 5.88 -9.91
N SER A 210 1.88 6.29 -9.54
CA SER A 210 0.85 5.40 -9.02
C SER A 210 -0.43 5.45 -9.85
N THR A 211 -1.19 4.36 -9.83
CA THR A 211 -2.44 4.21 -10.59
C THR A 211 -3.62 3.91 -9.67
N PHE A 212 -4.73 4.59 -9.89
CA PHE A 212 -5.97 4.45 -9.13
C PHE A 212 -7.11 4.14 -10.10
N THR A 213 -7.76 3.00 -9.95
CA THR A 213 -8.88 2.57 -10.81
C THR A 213 -10.10 2.28 -9.97
N ALA A 214 -11.22 2.96 -10.24
CA ALA A 214 -12.48 2.75 -9.53
C ALA A 214 -13.62 2.46 -10.51
N THR A 215 -14.36 1.39 -10.24
CA THR A 215 -15.47 0.91 -11.06
C THR A 215 -16.71 0.73 -10.18
N GLY A 216 -17.87 1.26 -10.59
CA GLY A 216 -19.13 1.02 -9.89
C GLY A 216 -20.29 1.85 -10.40
N LEU A 217 -21.43 1.88 -9.69
CA LEU A 217 -22.53 2.80 -10.03
C LEU A 217 -22.07 4.25 -9.94
N MET A 218 -21.28 4.53 -8.91
CA MET A 218 -20.53 5.76 -8.74
C MET A 218 -19.06 5.43 -8.51
N ALA A 219 -18.14 6.21 -9.08
CA ALA A 219 -16.70 5.97 -8.92
C ALA A 219 -15.97 7.23 -8.44
N LEU A 220 -15.21 7.13 -7.35
CA LEU A 220 -14.46 8.23 -6.75
C LEU A 220 -13.08 7.77 -6.33
N CYS A 221 -12.01 8.40 -6.83
CA CYS A 221 -10.66 8.06 -6.35
C CYS A 221 -10.41 8.66 -4.96
N PHE A 222 -10.77 9.92 -4.73
CA PHE A 222 -10.38 10.65 -3.53
C PHE A 222 -11.54 11.45 -2.91
N ASP A 223 -11.88 11.14 -1.65
CA ASP A 223 -12.84 11.90 -0.85
C ASP A 223 -12.12 12.52 0.36
N PHE A 224 -11.93 13.84 0.33
CA PHE A 224 -11.02 14.54 1.24
C PHE A 224 -11.71 15.65 2.04
N VAL A 225 -11.50 15.60 3.35
CA VAL A 225 -11.95 16.61 4.32
C VAL A 225 -10.78 17.08 5.17
N LYS A 226 -10.39 18.36 5.09
CA LYS A 226 -9.21 18.89 5.80
C LYS A 226 -7.92 18.14 5.51
N THR A 227 -7.76 17.67 4.28
CA THR A 227 -6.66 16.76 3.89
C THR A 227 -5.76 17.43 2.86
N GLN A 228 -4.46 17.18 2.98
CA GLN A 228 -3.47 17.60 1.99
C GLN A 228 -3.11 16.42 1.09
N CYS A 229 -3.16 16.61 -0.22
CA CYS A 229 -2.84 15.59 -1.21
C CYS A 229 -1.79 16.10 -2.19
N THR A 230 -0.79 15.28 -2.50
CA THR A 230 0.19 15.52 -3.58
C THR A 230 0.25 14.33 -4.52
N LEU A 231 -0.09 14.54 -5.79
CA LEU A 231 -0.05 13.53 -6.85
C LEU A 231 1.03 13.88 -7.88
N THR A 232 1.98 12.98 -8.08
CA THR A 232 3.05 13.14 -9.08
C THR A 232 3.08 11.93 -10.01
N ASP A 233 3.05 12.16 -11.32
CA ASP A 233 3.01 11.10 -12.34
C ASP A 233 1.91 10.06 -12.03
N THR A 234 0.70 10.54 -11.76
CA THR A 234 -0.41 9.72 -11.28
C THR A 234 -1.44 9.50 -12.38
N VAL A 235 -2.02 8.29 -12.43
CA VAL A 235 -3.10 7.92 -13.35
C VAL A 235 -4.35 7.59 -12.56
N CYS A 236 -5.49 8.16 -12.93
CA CYS A 236 -6.81 7.83 -12.39
C CYS A 236 -7.72 7.32 -13.50
N ASN A 237 -8.28 6.13 -13.34
CA ASN A 237 -9.24 5.55 -14.29
C ASN A 237 -10.58 5.35 -13.59
N LEU A 238 -11.62 5.97 -14.13
CA LEU A 238 -12.95 5.94 -13.57
C LEU A 238 -13.88 5.25 -14.55
N MET A 239 -14.50 4.17 -14.10
CA MET A 239 -15.46 3.38 -14.87
C MET A 239 -16.83 3.37 -14.17
N PRO A 240 -17.50 4.53 -14.02
CA PRO A 240 -18.79 4.59 -13.37
C PRO A 240 -19.94 4.24 -14.33
N GLN A 241 -21.03 3.72 -13.78
CA GLN A 241 -22.28 3.62 -14.54
C GLN A 241 -22.96 4.99 -14.65
N TYR A 242 -23.08 5.74 -13.54
CA TYR A 242 -23.82 7.01 -13.50
C TYR A 242 -22.92 8.24 -13.35
N THR A 243 -22.10 8.30 -12.31
CA THR A 243 -21.25 9.48 -12.06
C THR A 243 -19.90 9.07 -11.50
N GLY A 244 -18.85 9.77 -11.90
CA GLY A 244 -17.55 9.53 -11.32
C GLY A 244 -16.65 10.74 -11.37
N ARG A 245 -15.83 10.87 -10.32
CA ARG A 245 -14.96 12.01 -10.12
C ARG A 245 -13.60 11.53 -9.65
N VAL A 246 -12.57 12.30 -9.97
CA VAL A 246 -11.22 12.04 -9.48
C VAL A 246 -11.16 12.41 -8.01
N ALA A 247 -11.65 13.60 -7.64
CA ALA A 247 -11.61 14.06 -6.26
C ALA A 247 -12.81 14.92 -5.85
N GLU A 248 -13.24 14.77 -4.60
CA GLU A 248 -14.12 15.69 -3.90
C GLU A 248 -13.38 16.28 -2.68
N LEU A 249 -13.33 17.61 -2.60
CA LEU A 249 -12.50 18.35 -1.65
C LEU A 249 -13.35 19.28 -0.77
N THR A 250 -13.25 19.09 0.55
CA THR A 250 -13.79 20.00 1.57
C THR A 250 -12.66 20.51 2.45
N ASP A 251 -12.43 21.83 2.50
CA ASP A 251 -11.33 22.47 3.23
C ASP A 251 -9.97 21.77 3.00
N SER A 252 -9.72 21.29 1.77
CA SER A 252 -8.61 20.39 1.43
C SER A 252 -7.72 20.98 0.34
N THR A 253 -6.47 20.53 0.29
CA THR A 253 -5.51 20.96 -0.74
C THR A 253 -5.10 19.78 -1.61
N LEU A 254 -5.22 19.92 -2.93
CA LEU A 254 -4.74 18.98 -3.91
C LEU A 254 -3.65 19.64 -4.76
N LYS A 255 -2.43 19.08 -4.72
CA LYS A 255 -1.30 19.50 -5.54
C LYS A 255 -0.99 18.43 -6.58
N THR A 256 -0.88 18.80 -7.85
CA THR A 256 -0.71 17.85 -8.93
C THR A 256 0.48 18.20 -9.83
N ARG A 257 1.22 17.17 -10.23
CA ARG A 257 2.25 17.22 -11.27
C ARG A 257 2.05 16.02 -12.18
N LYS A 258 1.65 16.25 -13.44
CA LYS A 258 1.35 15.21 -14.44
C LYS A 258 0.29 14.21 -13.94
N LEU A 259 -0.94 14.71 -13.77
CA LEU A 259 -2.10 13.88 -13.48
C LEU A 259 -2.82 13.56 -14.80
N ARG A 260 -3.07 12.27 -15.03
CA ARG A 260 -3.84 11.77 -16.18
C ARG A 260 -5.10 11.11 -15.68
N CYS A 261 -6.24 11.49 -16.22
CA CYS A 261 -7.53 10.96 -15.79
C CYS A 261 -8.37 10.53 -16.98
N SER A 262 -8.96 9.34 -16.87
CA SER A 262 -9.94 8.85 -17.82
C SER A 262 -11.28 8.60 -17.11
N TYR A 263 -12.35 8.98 -17.78
CA TYR A 263 -13.73 8.65 -17.45
C TYR A 263 -14.32 7.87 -18.60
N ILE A 264 -14.86 6.69 -18.31
CA ILE A 264 -15.51 5.81 -19.29
C ILE A 264 -16.81 5.30 -18.66
N SER A 265 -17.94 5.81 -19.14
CA SER A 265 -19.27 5.33 -18.73
C SER A 265 -19.99 4.69 -19.93
N PRO A 266 -20.76 3.62 -19.70
CA PRO A 266 -21.63 3.06 -20.74
C PRO A 266 -22.89 3.93 -20.98
N LEU A 267 -23.23 4.86 -20.09
CA LEU A 267 -24.45 5.67 -20.16
C LEU A 267 -24.20 7.13 -20.57
N PHE A 268 -23.01 7.66 -20.28
CA PHE A 268 -22.68 9.06 -20.51
C PHE A 268 -21.33 9.20 -21.21
N GLU A 269 -21.28 10.03 -22.25
CA GLU A 269 -20.04 10.28 -22.99
C GLU A 269 -19.05 11.16 -22.21
N MET A 270 -19.56 12.13 -21.44
CA MET A 270 -18.74 13.04 -20.64
C MET A 270 -19.36 13.30 -19.26
N MET A 271 -18.51 13.50 -18.27
CA MET A 271 -18.87 14.02 -16.94
C MET A 271 -18.66 15.53 -16.87
N ASP A 272 -19.30 16.20 -15.92
CA ASP A 272 -19.16 17.63 -15.67
C ASP A 272 -17.70 18.04 -15.36
N ALA A 273 -17.14 17.51 -14.28
CA ALA A 273 -15.86 17.92 -13.76
C ALA A 273 -15.11 16.76 -13.12
N ALA A 274 -13.80 16.70 -13.38
CA ALA A 274 -12.91 15.74 -12.74
C ALA A 274 -12.81 15.97 -11.22
N ILE A 275 -12.85 17.23 -10.77
CA ILE A 275 -12.70 17.61 -9.36
C ILE A 275 -13.86 18.51 -8.93
N ILE A 276 -14.44 18.26 -7.75
CA ILE A 276 -15.23 19.25 -7.01
C ILE A 276 -14.42 19.74 -5.82
N ALA A 277 -14.46 21.05 -5.58
CA ALA A 277 -13.89 21.62 -4.37
C ALA A 277 -14.81 22.70 -3.78
N ASP A 278 -14.91 22.77 -2.45
CA ASP A 278 -15.53 23.92 -1.78
C ASP A 278 -14.67 25.19 -1.91
N ASN A 279 -15.20 26.34 -1.49
CA ASN A 279 -14.47 27.61 -1.53
C ASN A 279 -13.22 27.66 -0.62
N ALA A 280 -13.16 26.82 0.42
CA ALA A 280 -12.01 26.74 1.32
C ALA A 280 -10.86 25.89 0.73
N SER A 281 -11.17 25.00 -0.19
CA SER A 281 -10.21 24.08 -0.80
C SER A 281 -9.29 24.74 -1.83
N LYS A 282 -8.13 24.15 -2.06
CA LYS A 282 -7.14 24.62 -3.04
C LYS A 282 -6.75 23.50 -3.99
N VAL A 283 -6.74 23.79 -5.29
CA VAL A 283 -6.25 22.87 -6.32
C VAL A 283 -5.13 23.59 -7.06
N GLU A 284 -3.92 23.07 -6.93
CA GLU A 284 -2.71 23.62 -7.52
C GLU A 284 -2.13 22.60 -8.50
N SER A 285 -1.89 23.00 -9.75
CA SER A 285 -1.26 22.12 -10.72
C SER A 285 -0.04 22.78 -11.36
N SER A 286 1.09 22.07 -11.38
CA SER A 286 2.32 22.53 -12.03
C SER A 286 2.37 22.21 -13.53
N ALA A 287 1.37 21.48 -14.05
CA ALA A 287 1.19 21.13 -15.46
C ALA A 287 -0.31 21.01 -15.78
N SER A 288 -0.72 21.08 -17.03
CA SER A 288 -2.11 20.81 -17.41
C SER A 288 -2.51 19.38 -17.06
N PHE A 289 -3.77 19.18 -16.65
CA PHE A 289 -4.35 17.86 -16.52
C PHE A 289 -4.52 17.23 -17.91
N GLU A 290 -4.20 15.94 -18.05
CA GLU A 290 -4.63 15.19 -19.23
C GLU A 290 -5.96 14.51 -18.88
N LEU A 291 -7.07 15.09 -19.34
CA LEU A 291 -8.42 14.62 -19.02
C LEU A 291 -9.07 14.03 -20.26
N ILE A 292 -9.65 12.83 -20.11
CA ILE A 292 -10.45 12.15 -21.12
C ILE A 292 -11.82 11.87 -20.50
N GLY A 293 -12.90 12.27 -21.17
CA GLY A 293 -14.28 12.03 -20.70
C GLY A 293 -14.78 13.05 -19.66
N PHE A 294 -14.15 14.22 -19.54
CA PHE A 294 -14.57 15.31 -18.65
C PHE A 294 -14.73 16.61 -19.42
N THR A 295 -15.78 17.37 -19.11
CA THR A 295 -16.00 18.72 -19.67
C THR A 295 -15.01 19.71 -19.08
N GLU A 296 -14.80 19.66 -17.76
CA GLU A 296 -13.94 20.58 -17.03
C GLU A 296 -13.01 19.86 -16.04
N SER A 297 -11.94 20.55 -15.64
CA SER A 297 -11.01 20.02 -14.63
C SER A 297 -11.52 20.20 -13.20
N LEU A 298 -12.19 21.32 -12.90
CA LEU A 298 -12.56 21.71 -11.54
C LEU A 298 -13.85 22.54 -11.54
N VAL A 299 -14.79 22.17 -10.67
CA VAL A 299 -15.97 22.97 -10.31
C VAL A 299 -15.92 23.36 -8.83
N ARG A 300 -16.33 24.60 -8.52
CA ARG A 300 -16.46 25.11 -7.16
C ARG A 300 -17.89 25.00 -6.65
N ARG A 301 -18.07 24.51 -5.42
CA ARG A 301 -19.36 24.46 -4.71
C ARG A 301 -19.36 25.36 -3.48
#